data_AF-A0A0Q8QQ10-F1
#
_entry.id   AF-A0A0Q8QQ10-F1
#
_cell.length_a   1.000
_cell.length_b   1.000
_cell.length_c   1.000
_cell.angle_alpha   90.00
_cell.angle_beta   90.00
_cell.angle_gamma   90.00
#
_symmetry.space_group_name_H-M   'P 1'
#
loop_
_entity.id
_entity.type
_entity.pdbx_description
1 polymer ?
#
loop_
_entity_poly.entity_id
_entity_poly.type
_entity_poly.pdbx_seq_one_letter_code
_entity_poly.pdbx_strand_id
1 'polypeptide(L)' 'MVKDRKARLGAQNVMCAWANLIGSIIEALKQADVPECYIHYFLDKLEAANEATLVGAEAEFTEGLIPIFRRMVMSD' A
#
# COMPACT_ATOMS: atom_id res chain seq x y z
N MET A 1 0.47 29.14 -1.42
CA MET A 1 1.04 28.60 -2.68
C MET A 1 2.32 27.80 -2.51
N VAL A 2 3.46 28.34 -2.05
CA VAL A 2 4.70 27.54 -1.91
C VAL A 2 4.61 26.51 -0.76
N LYS A 3 3.97 26.90 0.37
CA LYS A 3 3.73 26.00 1.52
C LYS A 3 2.83 24.82 1.13
N ASP A 4 1.75 25.08 0.40
CA ASP A 4 0.80 24.04 -0.06
C ASP A 4 1.46 23.09 -1.07
N ARG A 5 2.33 23.62 -1.95
CA ARG A 5 3.09 22.80 -2.90
C ARG A 5 4.08 21.87 -2.20
N LYS A 6 4.80 22.38 -1.19
CA LYS A 6 5.76 21.58 -0.41
C LYS A 6 5.04 20.51 0.43
N ALA A 7 3.89 20.84 1.01
CA ALA A 7 3.07 19.89 1.75
C ALA A 7 2.55 18.75 0.86
N ARG A 8 2.04 19.07 -0.34
CA ARG A 8 1.60 18.06 -1.33
C ARG A 8 2.73 17.13 -1.78
N LEU A 9 3.92 17.68 -2.05
CA LEU A 9 5.10 16.88 -2.40
C LEU A 9 5.55 15.99 -1.23
N GLY A 10 5.44 16.49 0.01
CA GLY A 10 5.71 15.71 1.21
C GLY A 10 4.78 14.51 1.34
N ALA A 11 3.47 14.72 1.19
CA ALA A 11 2.47 13.65 1.22
C ALA A 11 2.73 12.59 0.13
N GLN A 12 3.01 13.01 -1.11
CA GLN A 12 3.35 12.08 -2.20
C GLN A 12 4.58 11.22 -1.88
N ASN A 13 5.66 11.81 -1.35
CA ASN A 13 6.85 11.04 -0.98
C ASN A 13 6.58 10.04 0.14
N VAL A 14 5.74 10.40 1.12
CA VAL A 14 5.32 9.49 2.18
C VAL A 14 4.48 8.35 1.62
N MET A 15 3.54 8.63 0.71
CA MET A 15 2.71 7.60 0.08
C MET A 15 3.52 6.65 -0.80
N CYS A 16 4.52 7.15 -1.55
CA CYS A 16 5.46 6.31 -2.29
C CYS A 16 6.31 5.44 -1.35
N ALA A 17 6.82 6.01 -0.25
CA ALA A 17 7.59 5.26 0.75
C ALA A 17 6.74 4.17 1.41
N TRP A 18 5.49 4.48 1.74
CA TRP A 18 4.51 3.53 2.24
C TRP A 18 4.26 2.40 1.24
N ALA A 19 4.04 2.73 -0.04
CA ALA A 19 3.82 1.72 -1.08
C ALA A 19 5.02 0.78 -1.23
N ASN A 20 6.23 1.32 -1.23
CA ASN A 20 7.46 0.54 -1.31
C ASN A 20 7.64 -0.36 -0.08
N LEU A 21 7.28 0.12 1.12
CA LEU A 21 7.33 -0.68 2.34
C LEU A 21 6.37 -1.87 2.27
N ILE A 22 5.11 -1.64 1.89
CA ILE A 22 4.11 -2.70 1.76
C ILE A 22 4.53 -3.70 0.68
N GLY A 23 4.98 -3.23 -0.48
CA GLY A 23 5.51 -4.10 -1.55
C GLY A 23 6.68 -4.96 -1.07
N SER A 24 7.60 -4.39 -0.30
CA SER A 24 8.75 -5.12 0.27
C SER A 24 8.32 -6.17 1.31
N ILE A 25 7.28 -5.89 2.09
CA ILE A 25 6.71 -6.86 3.04
C ILE A 25 6.09 -8.04 2.28
N ILE A 26 5.31 -7.77 1.23
CA ILE A 26 4.71 -8.83 0.40
C ILE A 26 5.80 -9.71 -0.19
N GLU A 27 6.84 -9.11 -0.77
CA GLU A 27 7.98 -9.83 -1.32
C GLU A 27 8.69 -10.69 -0.26
N ALA A 28 8.93 -10.14 0.94
CA ALA A 28 9.51 -10.88 2.05
C ALA A 28 8.63 -12.06 2.50
N LEU A 29 7.31 -11.90 2.52
CA LEU A 29 6.36 -12.98 2.84
C LEU A 29 6.39 -14.09 1.77
N LYS A 30 6.47 -13.71 0.49
CA LYS A 30 6.65 -14.68 -0.61
C LYS A 30 7.96 -15.45 -0.47
N GLN A 31 9.07 -14.76 -0.21
CA GLN A 31 10.38 -15.39 0.00
C GLN A 31 10.45 -16.30 1.23
N ALA A 32 9.55 -16.09 2.20
CA ALA A 32 9.39 -16.94 3.36
C ALA A 32 8.39 -18.10 3.15
N ASP A 33 7.97 -18.36 1.90
CA ASP A 33 6.99 -19.38 1.51
C ASP A 33 5.66 -19.29 2.28
N VAL A 34 5.24 -18.06 2.63
CA VAL A 34 3.95 -17.85 3.27
C VAL A 34 2.83 -18.15 2.27
N PRO A 35 1.85 -19.01 2.61
CA PRO A 35 0.74 -19.30 1.71
C PRO A 35 -0.01 -18.03 1.27
N GLU A 36 -0.32 -17.94 -0.02
CA GLU A 36 -0.94 -16.76 -0.63
C GLU A 36 -2.21 -16.29 0.10
N CYS A 37 -3.00 -17.22 0.63
CA CYS A 37 -4.22 -16.90 1.37
C CYS A 37 -3.95 -16.02 2.60
N TYR A 38 -2.80 -16.18 3.27
CA TYR A 38 -2.41 -15.34 4.40
C TYR A 38 -1.89 -13.97 3.94
N ILE A 39 -1.23 -13.89 2.79
CA ILE A 39 -0.80 -12.61 2.21
C ILE A 39 -2.03 -11.81 1.77
N HIS A 40 -3.01 -12.46 1.14
CA HIS A 40 -4.29 -11.83 0.80
C HIS A 40 -5.07 -11.40 2.05
N TYR A 41 -5.08 -12.21 3.11
CA TYR A 41 -5.68 -11.81 4.39
C TYR A 41 -4.99 -10.58 4.99
N PHE A 42 -3.67 -10.48 4.92
CA PHE A 42 -2.93 -9.28 5.31
C PHE A 42 -3.39 -8.06 4.50
N LEU A 43 -3.53 -8.21 3.18
CA LEU A 43 -4.01 -7.13 2.30
C LEU A 43 -5.45 -6.71 2.64
N ASP A 44 -6.34 -7.65 2.97
CA ASP A 44 -7.71 -7.36 3.41
C ASP A 44 -7.71 -6.55 4.72
N LYS A 45 -6.82 -6.88 5.66
CA LYS A 45 -6.67 -6.13 6.91
C LYS A 45 -6.06 -4.75 6.69
N LEU A 46 -5.13 -4.63 5.76
CA LEU A 46 -4.54 -3.34 5.39
C LEU A 46 -5.59 -2.42 4.74
N GLU A 47 -6.41 -2.97 3.85
CA GLU A 47 -7.52 -2.25 3.19
C GLU A 47 -8.53 -1.72 4.21
N ALA A 48 -9.00 -2.58 5.12
CA ALA A 48 -9.91 -2.16 6.20
C ALA A 48 -9.29 -1.10 7.13
N ALA A 49 -7.99 -1.18 7.41
CA ALA A 49 -7.29 -0.17 8.20
C ALA A 49 -7.19 1.17 7.46
N ASN A 50 -6.91 1.14 6.16
CA ASN A 50 -6.82 2.33 5.32
C ASN A 50 -8.19 3.01 5.21
N GLU A 51 -9.27 2.26 4.98
CA GLU A 51 -10.65 2.79 4.95
C GLU A 51 -11.01 3.54 6.25
N ALA A 52 -10.50 3.07 7.39
CA ALA A 52 -10.79 3.69 8.69
C ALA A 52 -9.90 4.91 9.02
N THR A 53 -8.76 5.09 8.35
CA THR A 53 -7.71 6.03 8.77
C THR A 53 -7.29 7.05 7.72
N LEU A 54 -7.49 6.76 6.44
CA LEU A 54 -7.13 7.63 5.33
C LEU A 54 -8.37 8.29 4.74
N VAL A 55 -8.20 9.52 4.26
CA VAL A 55 -9.26 10.30 3.60
C VAL A 55 -8.67 11.10 2.44
N GLY A 56 -9.48 11.49 1.47
CA GLY A 56 -9.05 12.33 0.36
C GLY A 56 -8.05 11.63 -0.57
N ALA A 57 -7.01 12.35 -0.99
CA ALA A 57 -6.07 11.88 -2.00
C ALA A 57 -5.26 10.65 -1.54
N GLU A 58 -5.01 10.52 -0.24
CA GLU A 58 -4.32 9.39 0.35
C GLU A 58 -5.18 8.11 0.25
N ALA A 59 -6.49 8.21 0.51
CA ALA A 59 -7.41 7.09 0.36
C ALA A 59 -7.47 6.63 -1.10
N GLU A 60 -7.70 7.56 -2.03
CA GLU A 60 -7.72 7.29 -3.49
C GLU A 60 -6.42 6.62 -3.98
N PHE A 61 -5.28 7.08 -3.46
CA PHE A 61 -3.98 6.48 -3.78
C PHE A 61 -3.88 5.04 -3.29
N THR A 62 -4.31 4.75 -2.07
CA THR A 62 -4.27 3.38 -1.53
C THR A 62 -5.25 2.44 -2.24
N GLU A 63 -6.45 2.92 -2.59
CA GLU A 63 -7.44 2.15 -3.37
C GLU A 63 -6.86 1.70 -4.72
N GLY A 64 -6.07 2.55 -5.39
CA GLY A 64 -5.40 2.18 -6.64
C GLY A 64 -4.25 1.17 -6.48
N LEU A 65 -3.60 1.16 -5.31
CA LEU A 65 -2.42 0.32 -5.04
C LEU A 65 -2.77 -1.09 -4.53
N ILE A 66 -3.81 -1.25 -3.73
CA ILE A 66 -4.19 -2.57 -3.19
C ILE A 66 -4.39 -3.62 -4.32
N PRO A 67 -5.07 -3.31 -5.45
CA PRO A 67 -5.16 -4.23 -6.58
C PRO A 67 -3.82 -4.55 -7.24
N ILE A 68 -2.86 -3.61 -7.23
CA ILE A 68 -1.50 -3.86 -7.74
C ILE A 68 -0.80 -4.86 -6.83
N PHE A 69 -0.86 -4.67 -5.52
CA PHE A 69 -0.29 -5.61 -4.54
C PHE A 69 -0.90 -7.00 -4.64
N ARG A 70 -2.22 -7.11 -4.80
CA ARG A 70 -2.89 -8.41 -5.00
C ARG A 70 -2.37 -9.14 -6.25
N ARG A 71 -2.07 -8.43 -7.34
CA ARG A 71 -1.46 -9.03 -8.54
C ARG A 71 -0.02 -9.50 -8.33
N MET A 72 0.76 -8.81 -7.48
CA MET A 72 2.13 -9.19 -7.16
C MET A 72 2.19 -10.52 -6.38
N VAL A 73 1.17 -10.82 -5.57
CA VAL A 73 1.07 -12.11 -4.87
C VAL A 73 0.94 -13.27 -5.87
N MET A 74 0.13 -13.10 -6.91
CA MET A 74 -0.16 -14.14 -7.92
C MET A 74 0.91 -14.32 -9.01
N SER A 75 1.96 -13.49 -9.01
CA SER A 75 2.98 -13.52 -10.07
C SER A 75 4.16 -14.39 -9.63
N ASP A 76 4.42 -15.48 -10.35
CA ASP A 76 5.63 -16.33 -10.21
C ASP A 76 6.91 -15.61 -10.64
#